data_AF-A0A7Y9T4V1-F1
#
_entry.id   AF-A0A7Y9T4V1-F1
#
_cell.length_a   1.000
_cell.length_b   1.000
_cell.length_c   1.000
_cell.angle_alpha   90.00
_cell.angle_beta   90.00
_cell.angle_gamma   90.00
#
_symmetry.space_group_name_H-M   'P 1'
#
loop_
_entity.id
_entity.type
_entity.pdbx_description
1 polymer ?
#
loop_
_entity_poly.entity_id
_entity_poly.type
_entity_poly.pdbx_seq_one_letter_code
_entity_poly.pdbx_strand_id
1 'polypeptide(L)'
;MTITKELHKTLIAKWTMKQAPRLKEPYSVGWEDGSPATLQDYRKHAEDTYSLVSNRAQGFQEHIFPGIVGEVRFETNVGDWVVRGPGVVTAALDVKNPDAPDDEIYAAIATFPVVYKVRIIRS
;
A
#
# COMPACT_ATOMS: atom_id res chain seq x y z
N MET A 1 28.32 7.52 -6.53
CA MET A 1 26.97 8.10 -6.34
C MET A 1 26.02 6.95 -6.11
N THR A 2 25.77 6.62 -4.84
CA THR A 2 25.12 5.36 -4.41
C THR A 2 23.63 5.62 -4.23
N ILE A 3 22.91 5.76 -5.33
CA ILE A 3 21.44 5.86 -5.32
C ILE A 3 20.91 4.46 -5.64
N THR A 4 20.80 3.58 -4.64
CA THR A 4 20.15 2.27 -4.87
C THR A 4 19.66 1.56 -3.62
N LYS A 5 20.04 1.99 -2.40
CA LYS A 5 19.68 1.24 -1.17
C LYS A 5 18.40 1.70 -0.45
N GLU A 6 17.86 2.88 -0.75
CA GLU A 6 16.66 3.39 -0.07
C GLU A 6 15.33 2.99 -0.73
N LEU A 7 15.34 2.48 -1.96
CA LEU A 7 14.10 2.26 -2.73
C LEU A 7 13.24 1.07 -2.26
N HIS A 8 13.73 0.24 -1.33
CA HIS A 8 13.07 -1.03 -1.00
C HIS A 8 13.16 -1.41 0.48
N LYS A 9 13.03 -0.45 1.41
CA LYS A 9 12.89 -0.80 2.83
C LYS A 9 11.45 -1.19 3.13
N THR A 10 11.21 -2.48 3.34
CA THR A 10 9.89 -2.99 3.79
C THR A 10 9.79 -2.87 5.30
N LEU A 11 8.75 -2.20 5.79
CA LEU A 11 8.40 -2.19 7.20
C LEU A 11 7.38 -3.30 7.47
N ILE A 12 7.65 -4.15 8.45
CA ILE A 12 6.78 -5.28 8.80
C ILE A 12 6.15 -4.99 10.16
N ALA A 13 4.83 -4.82 10.17
CA ALA A 13 4.03 -4.69 11.38
C ALA A 13 3.28 -5.99 11.67
N LYS A 14 3.21 -6.41 12.94
CA LYS A 14 2.65 -7.71 13.34
C LYS A 14 1.57 -7.58 14.41
N TRP A 15 0.50 -8.34 14.24
CA TRP A 15 -0.61 -8.45 15.19
C TRP A 15 -0.87 -9.92 15.53
N THR A 16 -1.30 -10.18 16.76
CA THR A 16 -1.79 -11.51 17.14
C THR A 16 -3.15 -11.77 16.51
N MET A 17 -3.60 -13.03 16.47
CA MET A 17 -4.94 -13.38 16.00
C MET A 17 -6.09 -12.72 16.80
N LYS A 18 -5.81 -12.21 18.01
CA LYS A 18 -6.77 -11.52 18.88
C LYS A 18 -6.81 -10.01 18.66
N GLN A 19 -5.93 -9.47 17.82
CA GLN A 19 -5.87 -8.06 17.49
C GLN A 19 -6.31 -7.89 16.04
N ALA A 20 -7.31 -7.05 15.82
CA ALA A 20 -7.67 -6.62 14.47
C ALA A 20 -6.63 -5.60 13.98
N PRO A 21 -5.94 -5.84 12.85
CA PRO A 21 -5.10 -4.84 12.21
C PRO A 21 -5.89 -3.55 11.97
N ARG A 22 -5.22 -2.40 12.00
CA ARG A 22 -5.80 -1.05 11.81
C ARG A 22 -6.77 -0.56 12.89
N LEU A 23 -7.29 -1.43 13.77
CA LEU A 23 -8.05 -1.04 14.97
C LEU A 23 -7.18 -1.00 16.24
N LYS A 24 -6.07 -1.74 16.24
CA LYS A 24 -5.11 -1.79 17.34
C LYS A 24 -3.70 -1.59 16.81
N GLU A 25 -2.80 -1.07 17.65
CA GLU A 25 -1.38 -1.00 17.31
C GLU A 25 -0.76 -2.40 17.19
N PRO A 26 0.23 -2.58 16.29
CA PRO A 26 0.96 -3.83 16.20
C PRO A 26 1.73 -4.09 17.49
N TYR A 27 1.85 -5.36 17.89
CA TYR A 27 2.68 -5.72 19.06
C TYR A 27 4.17 -5.69 18.72
N SER A 28 4.53 -5.72 17.44
CA SER A 28 5.90 -5.70 16.96
C SER A 28 5.99 -5.03 15.60
N VAL A 29 7.04 -4.24 15.42
CA VAL A 29 7.39 -3.57 14.16
C VAL A 29 8.88 -3.79 13.91
N GLY A 30 9.28 -4.08 12.67
CA GLY A 30 10.67 -4.24 12.29
C GLY A 30 10.89 -3.97 10.81
N TRP A 31 12.06 -3.43 10.45
CA TRP A 31 12.46 -3.36 9.05
C TRP A 31 12.93 -4.74 8.57
N GLU A 32 12.61 -5.07 7.32
CA GLU A 32 13.02 -6.34 6.70
C GLU A 32 14.54 -6.52 6.64
N ASP A 33 15.30 -5.43 6.58
CA ASP A 33 16.78 -5.44 6.60
C ASP A 33 17.38 -5.73 8.00
N GLY A 34 16.53 -5.94 9.00
CA GLY A 34 16.91 -6.21 10.39
C GLY A 34 17.25 -4.95 11.20
N SER A 35 17.19 -3.76 10.61
CA SER A 35 17.37 -2.52 11.37
C SER A 35 16.21 -2.29 12.35
N PRO A 36 16.46 -1.67 13.52
CA PRO A 36 15.40 -1.40 14.49
C PRO A 36 14.33 -0.49 13.89
N ALA A 37 13.07 -0.82 14.13
CA ALA A 37 11.92 0.04 13.83
C ALA A 37 11.13 0.34 15.10
N THR A 38 10.39 1.45 15.08
CA THR A 38 9.56 1.91 16.19
C THR A 38 8.09 1.96 15.79
N LEU A 39 7.21 2.08 16.78
CA LEU A 39 5.80 2.40 16.51
C LEU A 39 5.62 3.75 15.81
N GLN A 40 6.56 4.69 15.98
CA GLN A 40 6.53 5.97 15.27
C GLN A 40 6.79 5.77 13.77
N ASP A 41 7.71 4.88 13.40
CA ASP A 41 7.94 4.51 11.99
C ASP A 41 6.68 3.91 11.38
N TYR A 42 6.01 3.00 12.10
CA TYR A 42 4.73 2.45 11.66
C TYR A 42 3.67 3.54 11.45
N ARG A 43 3.47 4.45 12.42
CA ARG A 43 2.49 5.53 12.28
C ARG A 43 2.81 6.47 11.11
N LYS A 44 4.09 6.73 10.84
CA LYS A 44 4.55 7.54 9.71
C LYS A 44 4.22 6.89 8.36
N HIS A 45 4.22 5.56 8.30
CA HIS A 45 4.07 4.78 7.07
C HIS A 45 2.71 4.07 6.95
N ALA A 46 1.75 4.32 7.86
CA ALA A 46 0.47 3.60 7.92
C ALA A 46 -0.43 3.76 6.68
N GLU A 47 -0.20 4.81 5.89
CA GLU A 47 -0.92 5.11 4.64
C GLU A 47 -0.07 4.83 3.39
N ASP A 48 1.14 4.30 3.55
CA ASP A 48 1.95 3.88 2.41
C ASP A 48 1.42 2.58 1.81
N THR A 49 1.89 2.25 0.60
CA THR A 49 1.51 1.01 -0.09
C THR A 49 1.72 -0.18 0.82
N TYR A 50 0.75 -1.08 0.92
CA TYR A 50 0.84 -2.22 1.83
C TYR A 50 0.19 -3.48 1.29
N SER A 51 0.57 -4.61 1.85
CA SER A 51 -0.13 -5.88 1.72
C SER A 51 -0.37 -6.50 3.09
N LEU A 52 -1.54 -7.11 3.27
CA LEU A 52 -1.91 -7.78 4.52
C LEU A 52 -1.82 -9.29 4.32
N VAL A 53 -0.92 -9.93 5.05
CA VAL A 53 -0.76 -11.38 5.10
C VAL A 53 -1.38 -11.90 6.38
N SER A 54 -2.21 -12.94 6.28
CA SER A 54 -2.75 -13.64 7.43
C SER A 54 -2.20 -15.06 7.49
N ASN A 55 -1.77 -15.48 8.69
CA ASN A 55 -1.32 -16.85 8.96
C ASN A 55 -1.94 -17.29 10.29
N ARG A 56 -2.73 -18.36 10.28
CA ARG A 56 -3.43 -18.86 11.47
C ARG A 56 -2.51 -19.14 12.67
N ALA A 57 -1.26 -19.53 12.43
CA ALA A 57 -0.29 -19.80 13.49
C ALA A 57 0.46 -18.54 13.97
N GLN A 58 0.64 -17.54 13.09
CA GLN A 58 1.53 -16.39 13.34
C GLN A 58 0.78 -15.05 13.47
N GLY A 59 -0.54 -15.03 13.29
CA GLY A 59 -1.36 -13.82 13.32
C GLY A 59 -1.40 -13.09 11.98
N PHE A 60 -1.47 -11.77 12.05
CA PHE A 60 -1.47 -10.90 10.88
C PHE A 60 -0.12 -10.21 10.74
N GLN A 61 0.31 -10.03 9.50
CA GLN A 61 1.47 -9.22 9.16
C GLN A 61 1.07 -8.24 8.07
N GLU A 62 1.33 -6.96 8.28
CA GLU A 62 1.23 -5.93 7.25
C GLU A 62 2.65 -5.63 6.77
N HIS A 63 2.86 -5.76 5.47
CA HIS A 63 4.10 -5.44 4.80
C HIS A 63 3.88 -4.09 4.13
N ILE A 64 4.61 -3.08 4.59
CA ILE A 64 4.45 -1.68 4.16
C ILE A 64 5.67 -1.31 3.31
N PHE A 65 5.41 -0.69 2.17
CA PHE A 65 6.36 -0.37 1.12
C PHE A 65 6.41 1.16 0.87
N PRO A 66 7.12 1.94 1.72
CA PRO A 66 7.14 3.40 1.64
C PRO A 66 7.61 3.98 0.31
N GLY A 67 8.45 3.24 -0.43
CA GLY A 67 9.00 3.65 -1.72
C GLY A 67 8.06 3.45 -2.91
N ILE A 68 6.95 2.71 -2.74
CA ILE A 68 6.02 2.41 -3.83
C ILE A 68 4.85 3.38 -3.78
N VAL A 69 4.73 4.22 -4.81
CA VAL A 69 3.61 5.14 -5.00
C VAL A 69 3.12 5.01 -6.43
N GLY A 70 1.85 4.66 -6.60
CA GLY A 70 1.21 4.57 -7.90
C GLY A 70 0.73 5.92 -8.43
N GLU A 71 0.60 6.02 -9.75
CA GLU A 71 -0.15 7.05 -10.43
C GLU A 71 -1.46 6.44 -10.93
N VAL A 72 -2.56 7.17 -10.72
CA VAL A 72 -3.89 6.76 -11.18
C VAL A 72 -4.41 7.82 -12.15
N ARG A 73 -4.73 7.40 -13.36
CA ARG A 73 -5.23 8.26 -14.45
C ARG A 73 -6.36 7.56 -15.20
N PHE A 74 -7.31 8.36 -15.68
CA PHE A 74 -8.28 7.86 -16.64
C PHE A 74 -7.62 7.70 -18.01
N GLU A 75 -7.61 6.48 -18.53
CA GLU A 75 -7.03 6.13 -19.83
C GLU A 75 -8.17 6.00 -20.85
N THR A 76 -8.33 7.02 -21.70
CA THR A 76 -9.46 7.11 -22.66
C THR A 76 -9.51 5.95 -23.65
N ASN A 77 -8.36 5.38 -24.02
CA ASN A 77 -8.29 4.23 -24.92
C ASN A 77 -8.89 2.95 -24.32
N VAL A 78 -8.88 2.84 -22.99
CA VAL A 78 -9.42 1.69 -22.24
C VAL A 78 -10.80 2.02 -21.67
N GLY A 79 -11.10 3.31 -21.48
CA GLY A 79 -12.32 3.78 -20.84
C GLY A 79 -12.36 3.46 -19.34
N ASP A 80 -11.20 3.50 -18.67
CA ASP A 80 -11.06 3.11 -17.26
C ASP A 80 -9.98 3.94 -16.57
N TRP A 81 -10.08 4.04 -15.24
CA TRP A 81 -8.97 4.45 -14.39
C TRP A 81 -7.95 3.33 -14.27
N VAL A 82 -6.67 3.65 -14.48
CA VAL A 82 -5.57 2.70 -14.44
C VAL A 82 -4.55 3.14 -13.42
N VAL A 83 -4.16 2.22 -12.53
CA VAL A 83 -3.02 2.39 -11.62
C VAL A 83 -1.75 1.86 -12.26
N ARG A 84 -0.66 2.63 -12.20
CA ARG A 84 0.65 2.26 -12.75
C ARG A 84 1.79 2.96 -12.00
N GLY A 85 3.03 2.54 -12.25
CA GLY A 85 4.22 3.20 -11.72
C GLY A 85 5.33 2.21 -11.34
N PRO A 86 6.51 2.71 -10.92
CA PRO A 86 7.58 1.86 -10.43
C PRO A 86 7.12 1.04 -9.21
N GLY A 87 7.33 -0.28 -9.25
CA GLY A 87 6.92 -1.18 -8.17
C GLY A 87 5.41 -1.47 -8.11
N VAL A 88 4.63 -0.96 -9.05
CA VAL A 88 3.18 -1.18 -9.14
C VAL A 88 2.87 -2.22 -10.22
N VAL A 89 2.09 -3.24 -9.87
CA VAL A 89 1.45 -4.09 -10.87
C VAL A 89 0.36 -3.29 -11.55
N THR A 90 0.56 -2.97 -12.84
CA THR A 90 -0.38 -2.14 -13.59
C THR A 90 -1.72 -2.86 -13.73
N ALA A 91 -2.81 -2.16 -13.41
CA ALA A 91 -4.16 -2.72 -13.45
C ALA A 91 -5.21 -1.63 -13.70
N ALA A 92 -6.29 -2.01 -14.37
CA ALA A 92 -7.50 -1.22 -14.46
C ALA A 92 -8.29 -1.33 -13.15
N LEU A 93 -8.92 -0.24 -12.71
CA LEU A 93 -9.67 -0.16 -11.46
C LEU A 93 -11.14 -0.58 -11.61
N ASP A 94 -11.60 -0.81 -12.84
CA ASP A 94 -13.01 -1.03 -13.19
C ASP A 94 -13.92 0.16 -12.86
N VAL A 95 -13.34 1.36 -12.86
CA VAL A 95 -14.04 2.64 -12.66
C VAL A 95 -14.15 3.32 -14.02
N LYS A 96 -15.35 3.27 -14.62
CA LYS A 96 -15.55 3.75 -16.01
C LYS A 96 -15.89 5.24 -16.12
N ASN A 97 -16.24 5.87 -15.00
CA ASN A 97 -16.59 7.28 -14.98
C ASN A 97 -15.29 8.14 -14.96
N PRO A 98 -15.00 8.93 -16.01
CA PRO A 98 -13.83 9.83 -16.01
C PRO A 98 -13.90 10.91 -14.93
N ASP A 99 -15.11 11.25 -14.48
CA ASP A 99 -15.35 12.24 -13.42
C ASP A 99 -15.59 11.58 -12.06
N ALA A 100 -15.26 10.29 -11.90
CA ALA A 100 -15.38 9.58 -10.63
C ALA A 100 -14.70 10.38 -9.51
N PRO A 101 -15.34 10.57 -8.35
CA PRO A 101 -14.71 11.23 -7.21
C PRO A 101 -13.56 10.39 -6.65
N ASP A 102 -12.64 11.03 -5.91
CA ASP A 102 -11.43 10.38 -5.41
C ASP A 102 -11.75 9.18 -4.49
N ASP A 103 -12.84 9.25 -3.71
CA ASP A 103 -13.26 8.18 -2.80
C ASP A 103 -13.71 6.90 -3.53
N GLU A 104 -14.36 7.03 -4.69
CA GLU A 104 -14.67 5.89 -5.58
C GLU A 104 -13.38 5.22 -6.08
N ILE A 105 -12.39 6.03 -6.47
CA ILE A 105 -11.07 5.56 -6.94
C ILE A 105 -10.32 4.85 -5.80
N TYR A 106 -10.28 5.45 -4.60
CA TYR A 106 -9.66 4.85 -3.43
C TYR A 106 -10.36 3.55 -2.99
N ALA A 107 -11.70 3.50 -3.07
CA ALA A 107 -12.46 2.30 -2.78
C ALA A 107 -12.10 1.16 -3.74
N ALA A 108 -11.95 1.44 -5.03
CA ALA A 108 -11.51 0.45 -6.01
C ALA A 108 -10.10 -0.09 -5.71
N ILE A 109 -9.14 0.79 -5.39
CA ILE A 109 -7.77 0.41 -5.03
C ILE A 109 -7.73 -0.45 -3.77
N ALA A 110 -8.59 -0.18 -2.78
CA ALA A 110 -8.67 -0.93 -1.53
C ALA A 110 -9.13 -2.39 -1.72
N THR A 111 -9.64 -2.75 -2.90
CA THR A 111 -9.99 -4.15 -3.23
C THR A 111 -8.79 -5.00 -3.63
N PHE A 112 -7.64 -4.39 -3.90
CA PHE A 112 -6.48 -5.10 -4.39
C PHE A 112 -5.73 -5.82 -3.26
N PRO A 113 -5.09 -6.97 -3.55
CA PRO A 113 -4.23 -7.66 -2.57
C PRO A 113 -3.05 -6.81 -2.06
N VAL A 114 -2.59 -5.88 -2.91
CA VAL A 114 -1.67 -4.80 -2.56
C VAL A 114 -2.44 -3.50 -2.70
N VAL A 115 -2.64 -2.81 -1.58
CA VAL A 115 -3.33 -1.53 -1.55
C VAL A 115 -2.28 -0.45 -1.76
N TYR A 116 -2.28 0.16 -2.94
CA TYR A 116 -1.29 1.16 -3.32
C TYR A 116 -1.62 2.52 -2.70
N LYS A 117 -0.61 3.19 -2.13
CA LYS A 117 -0.61 4.64 -2.02
C LYS A 117 -0.54 5.20 -3.43
N VAL A 118 -1.46 6.10 -3.77
CA VAL A 118 -1.56 6.64 -5.13
C VAL A 118 -1.58 8.14 -5.16
N ARG A 119 -1.21 8.69 -6.31
CA ARG A 119 -1.52 10.04 -6.74
C ARG A 119 -2.55 9.96 -7.85
N ILE A 120 -3.74 10.48 -7.60
CA ILE A 120 -4.78 10.63 -8.61
C ILE A 120 -4.43 11.84 -9.47
N ILE A 121 -4.42 11.66 -10.79
CA ILE A 121 -4.04 12.69 -11.75
C ILE A 121 -5.23 12.90 -12.68
N ARG A 122 -5.85 14.08 -12.53
CA ARG A 122 -6.95 14.57 -13.37
C ARG A 122 -6.38 15.47 -14.46
N SER A 123 -6.90 15.33 -15.68
CA SER A 123 -6.57 16.16 -16.86
C SER A 123 -7.54 17.32 -16.99
#